data_AF-A0A2N5ZI26-F1
#
_entry.id   AF-A0A2N5ZI26-F1
#
_cell.length_a   1.000
_cell.length_b   1.000
_cell.length_c   1.000
_cell.angle_alpha   90.00
_cell.angle_beta   90.00
_cell.angle_gamma   90.00
#
_symmetry.space_group_name_H-M   'P 1'
#
loop_
_entity.id
_entity.type
_entity.pdbx_description
1 polymer ?
#
loop_
_entity_poly.entity_id
_entity_poly.type
_entity_poly.pdbx_seq_one_letter_code
_entity_poly.pdbx_strand_id
1 'polypeptide(L)'
;MYDNIMNKLRWGGMEENDIYFDENNIRMFSNLRSSFGRLAEQLIKENKKDSALMVLDRCMQLFPDHKIPYNNTLISVISAYYHAEANETANELVQKLLDKVSIELDYYFNLDPKYTYGTKDLGNEKQLNLYILQELYKITTDNKQIEKAKDIEQRFMYYMQLYNS
;
A
#
# COMPACT_ATOMS: atom_id res chain seq x y z
N MET A 1 7.56 9.64 -19.60
CA MET A 1 6.66 8.92 -18.68
C MET A 1 5.76 9.87 -17.90
N TYR A 2 6.31 10.89 -17.24
CA TYR A 2 5.54 11.93 -16.53
C TYR A 2 4.37 12.49 -17.34
N ASP A 3 4.65 13.07 -18.51
CA ASP A 3 3.63 13.67 -19.38
C ASP A 3 2.53 12.68 -19.80
N ASN A 4 2.89 11.41 -20.01
CA ASN A 4 1.91 10.39 -20.35
C ASN A 4 0.94 10.12 -19.19
N ILE A 5 1.46 10.00 -17.98
CA ILE A 5 0.70 9.72 -16.76
C ILE A 5 -0.16 10.92 -16.35
N MET A 6 0.40 12.13 -16.44
CA MET A 6 -0.28 13.34 -15.97
C MET A 6 -1.29 13.86 -16.99
N ASN A 7 -1.00 13.79 -18.30
CA ASN A 7 -1.75 14.56 -19.29
C ASN A 7 -2.41 13.72 -20.40
N LYS A 8 -1.84 12.56 -20.76
CA LYS A 8 -2.26 11.83 -21.98
C LYS A 8 -3.08 10.57 -21.71
N LEU A 9 -2.85 9.90 -20.59
CA LEU A 9 -3.57 8.69 -20.22
C LEU A 9 -5.01 9.03 -19.84
N ARG A 10 -5.94 8.29 -20.42
CA ARG A 10 -7.36 8.33 -20.05
C ARG A 10 -7.64 7.20 -19.08
N TRP A 11 -8.20 7.53 -17.92
CA TRP A 11 -8.43 6.58 -16.82
C TRP A 11 -9.79 5.90 -16.86
N GLY A 12 -10.42 5.83 -18.03
CA GLY A 12 -11.65 5.06 -18.24
C GLY A 12 -12.82 5.46 -17.33
N GLY A 13 -12.91 6.74 -16.93
CA GLY A 13 -13.99 7.24 -16.08
C GLY A 13 -13.73 7.17 -14.56
N MET A 14 -12.53 6.76 -14.13
CA MET A 14 -12.13 6.75 -12.71
C MET A 14 -12.34 8.08 -11.98
N GLU A 15 -12.16 9.18 -12.71
CA GLU A 15 -12.19 10.54 -12.15
C GLU A 15 -13.61 11.04 -11.88
N GLU A 16 -14.61 10.53 -12.61
CA GLU A 16 -15.92 11.19 -12.70
C GLU A 16 -17.08 10.32 -12.19
N ASN A 17 -16.96 8.99 -12.19
CA ASN A 17 -18.06 8.10 -11.87
C ASN A 17 -17.68 7.04 -10.82
N ASP A 18 -18.66 6.65 -10.02
CA ASP A 18 -18.61 5.45 -9.18
C ASP A 18 -18.95 4.24 -10.06
N ILE A 19 -17.94 3.77 -10.81
CA ILE A 19 -18.07 2.65 -11.74
C ILE A 19 -17.62 1.38 -11.02
N TYR A 20 -18.38 0.30 -11.19
CA TYR A 20 -17.95 -1.02 -10.72
C TYR A 20 -16.70 -1.47 -11.48
N PHE A 21 -15.67 -1.88 -10.73
CA PHE A 21 -14.48 -2.52 -11.27
C PHE A 21 -14.51 -4.00 -10.92
N ASP A 22 -14.34 -4.85 -11.93
CA ASP A 22 -14.10 -6.27 -11.69
C ASP A 22 -12.70 -6.51 -11.10
N GLU A 23 -12.44 -7.75 -10.70
CA GLU A 23 -11.18 -8.15 -10.07
C GLU A 23 -9.95 -7.89 -10.96
N ASN A 24 -10.07 -8.04 -12.28
CA ASN A 24 -8.96 -7.82 -13.20
C ASN A 24 -8.61 -6.35 -13.29
N ASN A 25 -9.61 -5.48 -13.34
CA ASN A 25 -9.43 -4.04 -13.29
C ASN A 25 -8.77 -3.62 -11.98
N ILE A 26 -9.29 -4.07 -10.84
CA ILE A 26 -8.71 -3.76 -9.52
C ILE A 26 -7.24 -4.18 -9.44
N ARG A 27 -6.92 -5.38 -9.91
CA ARG A 27 -5.55 -5.91 -9.94
C ARG A 27 -4.63 -5.08 -10.83
N MET A 28 -5.08 -4.76 -12.04
CA MET A 28 -4.32 -3.94 -12.98
C MET A 28 -4.05 -2.54 -12.41
N PHE A 29 -5.07 -1.87 -11.88
CA PHE A 29 -4.94 -0.52 -11.33
C PHE A 29 -4.10 -0.48 -10.05
N SER A 30 -4.18 -1.52 -9.21
CA SER A 30 -3.28 -1.66 -8.06
C SER A 30 -1.82 -1.67 -8.51
N ASN A 31 -1.48 -2.46 -9.54
CA ASN A 31 -0.12 -2.51 -10.08
C ASN A 31 0.37 -1.18 -10.65
N LEU A 32 -0.54 -0.30 -11.10
CA LEU A 32 -0.17 1.04 -11.56
C LEU A 32 0.35 1.89 -10.41
N ARG A 33 -0.14 1.75 -9.16
CA ARG A 33 0.41 2.50 -8.01
C ARG A 33 1.91 2.36 -7.87
N SER A 34 2.43 1.14 -8.01
CA SER A 34 3.89 0.90 -7.98
C SER A 34 4.62 1.60 -9.13
N SER A 35 3.97 1.76 -10.30
CA SER A 35 4.53 2.52 -11.42
C SER A 35 4.56 4.03 -11.14
N PHE A 36 3.54 4.57 -10.47
CA PHE A 36 3.53 5.96 -9.99
C PHE A 36 4.62 6.20 -8.95
N GLY A 37 4.75 5.31 -7.96
CA GLY A 37 5.81 5.37 -6.95
C GLY A 37 7.21 5.38 -7.58
N ARG A 38 7.49 4.47 -8.53
CA ARG A 38 8.77 4.44 -9.26
C ARG A 38 9.03 5.73 -10.06
N LEU A 39 8.01 6.31 -10.69
CA LEU A 39 8.15 7.58 -11.38
C LEU A 39 8.49 8.72 -10.41
N ALA A 40 7.80 8.78 -9.27
CA ALA A 40 8.05 9.78 -8.24
C ALA A 40 9.48 9.66 -7.69
N GLU A 41 9.95 8.45 -7.38
CA GLU A 41 11.34 8.20 -6.97
C GLU A 41 12.36 8.70 -8.00
N GLN A 42 12.10 8.48 -9.29
CA GLN A 42 12.97 8.98 -10.35
C GLN A 42 12.99 10.51 -10.41
N LEU A 43 11.83 11.16 -10.23
CA LEU A 43 11.73 12.62 -10.18
C LEU A 43 12.46 13.19 -8.95
N ILE A 44 12.38 12.53 -7.80
CA ILE A 44 13.11 12.91 -6.58
C ILE A 44 14.62 12.84 -6.83
N LYS A 45 15.11 11.78 -7.48
CA LYS A 45 16.53 11.66 -7.87
C LYS A 45 16.99 12.76 -8.83
N GLU A 46 16.07 13.27 -9.65
CA GLU A 46 16.30 14.41 -10.54
C GLU A 46 16.13 15.77 -9.84
N ASN A 47 15.98 15.81 -8.51
CA ASN A 47 15.69 16.99 -7.69
C ASN A 47 14.36 17.70 -8.04
N LYS A 48 13.39 16.99 -8.62
CA LYS A 48 12.06 17.49 -8.99
C LYS A 48 11.01 17.05 -7.97
N LYS A 49 11.19 17.40 -6.69
CA LYS A 49 10.30 16.98 -5.60
C LYS A 49 8.86 17.45 -5.80
N ASP A 50 8.64 18.69 -6.24
CA ASP A 50 7.28 19.21 -6.50
C ASP A 50 6.54 18.37 -7.56
N SER A 51 7.23 18.01 -8.64
CA SER A 51 6.66 17.13 -9.67
C SER A 51 6.41 15.71 -9.15
N ALA A 52 7.25 15.20 -8.25
CA ALA A 52 7.05 13.90 -7.62
C ALA A 52 5.78 13.91 -6.76
N LEU A 53 5.59 14.95 -5.93
CA LEU A 53 4.37 15.11 -5.12
C LEU A 53 3.12 15.17 -6.00
N MET A 54 3.14 15.95 -7.09
CA MET A 54 2.01 15.99 -8.04
C MET A 54 1.66 14.60 -8.62
N VAL A 55 2.67 13.77 -8.92
CA VAL A 55 2.46 12.40 -9.42
C VAL A 55 1.85 11.52 -8.33
N LEU A 56 2.36 11.61 -7.11
CA LEU A 56 1.86 10.82 -5.98
C LEU A 56 0.43 11.21 -5.63
N ASP A 57 0.13 12.51 -5.56
CA ASP A 57 -1.22 13.00 -5.27
C ASP A 57 -2.21 12.58 -6.36
N ARG A 58 -1.78 12.63 -7.64
CA ARG A 58 -2.58 12.12 -8.74
C ARG A 58 -2.85 10.62 -8.62
N CYS A 59 -1.87 9.83 -8.18
CA CYS A 59 -2.06 8.40 -7.89
C CYS A 59 -3.14 8.20 -6.82
N MET A 60 -3.11 8.97 -5.73
CA MET A 60 -4.08 8.84 -4.64
C MET A 60 -5.48 9.30 -5.03
N GLN A 61 -5.60 10.31 -5.89
CA GLN A 61 -6.88 10.75 -6.45
C GLN A 61 -7.50 9.70 -7.39
N LEU A 62 -6.68 9.06 -8.22
CA LEU A 62 -7.14 8.06 -9.19
C LEU A 62 -7.50 6.72 -8.53
N PHE A 63 -6.72 6.31 -7.53
CA PHE A 63 -6.85 4.98 -6.91
C PHE A 63 -7.13 5.06 -5.40
N PRO A 64 -8.18 5.76 -4.96
CA PRO A 64 -8.53 5.84 -3.56
C PRO A 64 -8.98 4.47 -3.05
N ASP A 65 -8.80 4.22 -1.74
CA ASP A 65 -9.06 2.92 -1.10
C ASP A 65 -10.45 2.33 -1.38
N HIS A 66 -11.48 3.20 -1.44
CA HIS A 66 -12.87 2.76 -1.67
C HIS A 66 -13.13 2.26 -3.10
N LYS A 67 -12.34 2.69 -4.11
CA LYS A 67 -12.47 2.22 -5.51
C LYS A 67 -11.52 1.07 -5.78
N ILE A 68 -10.26 1.27 -5.41
CA ILE A 68 -9.20 0.28 -5.56
C ILE A 68 -8.68 0.05 -4.15
N PRO A 69 -8.93 -1.10 -3.52
CA PRO A 69 -8.44 -1.37 -2.18
C PRO A 69 -6.92 -1.22 -2.08
N TYR A 70 -6.44 -0.67 -0.97
CA TYR A 70 -5.01 -0.61 -0.68
C TYR A 70 -4.46 -2.01 -0.43
N ASN A 71 -3.24 -2.25 -0.92
CA ASN A 71 -2.51 -3.51 -0.77
C ASN A 71 -1.00 -3.20 -0.80
N ASN A 72 -0.17 -4.23 -0.91
CA ASN A 72 1.28 -4.12 -0.98
C ASN A 72 1.81 -3.11 -2.04
N THR A 73 1.07 -2.84 -3.11
CA THR A 73 1.49 -1.86 -4.14
C THR A 73 1.59 -0.43 -3.60
N LEU A 74 0.86 -0.12 -2.54
CA LEU A 74 0.88 1.19 -1.87
C LEU A 74 2.23 1.47 -1.19
N ILE A 75 2.99 0.43 -0.82
CA ILE A 75 4.31 0.56 -0.18
C ILE A 75 5.25 1.44 -1.02
N SER A 76 5.26 1.27 -2.34
CA SER A 76 6.07 2.11 -3.24
C SER A 76 5.65 3.58 -3.25
N VAL A 77 4.37 3.87 -3.01
CA VAL A 77 3.83 5.24 -2.95
C VAL A 77 4.19 5.87 -1.60
N ILE A 78 4.04 5.12 -0.51
CA ILE A 78 4.43 5.53 0.85
C ILE A 78 5.91 5.91 0.90
N SER A 79 6.78 5.02 0.39
CA SER A 79 8.23 5.27 0.33
C SER A 79 8.54 6.58 -0.40
N ALA A 80 7.91 6.80 -1.56
CA ALA A 80 8.14 7.99 -2.35
C ALA A 80 7.64 9.28 -1.67
N TYR A 81 6.53 9.23 -0.92
CA TYR A 81 6.09 10.37 -0.11
C TYR A 81 7.08 10.72 0.99
N TYR A 82 7.63 9.72 1.70
CA TYR A 82 8.69 9.98 2.68
C TYR A 82 9.94 10.60 2.05
N HIS A 83 10.40 10.08 0.91
CA HIS A 83 11.56 10.63 0.21
C HIS A 83 11.31 12.02 -0.40
N ALA A 84 10.05 12.35 -0.68
CA ALA A 84 9.61 13.69 -1.05
C ALA A 84 9.40 14.62 0.17
N GLU A 85 9.74 14.17 1.38
CA GLU A 85 9.60 14.89 2.66
C GLU A 85 8.15 15.17 3.09
N ALA A 86 7.16 14.52 2.46
CA ALA A 86 5.76 14.57 2.83
C ALA A 86 5.43 13.54 3.93
N ASN A 87 6.09 13.67 5.08
CA ASN A 87 6.07 12.68 6.16
C ASN A 87 4.67 12.46 6.75
N GLU A 88 3.87 13.52 6.91
CA GLU A 88 2.51 13.44 7.47
C GLU A 88 1.59 12.59 6.57
N THR A 89 1.56 12.89 5.27
CA THR A 89 0.80 12.11 4.29
C THR A 89 1.25 10.65 4.24
N ALA A 90 2.57 10.41 4.23
CA ALA A 90 3.11 9.05 4.26
C ALA A 90 2.69 8.31 5.54
N ASN A 91 2.75 8.97 6.68
CA ASN A 91 2.35 8.47 7.99
C ASN A 91 0.86 8.08 8.04
N GLU A 92 -0.02 8.86 7.43
CA GLU A 92 -1.45 8.52 7.31
C GLU A 92 -1.65 7.27 6.46
N LEU A 93 -0.95 7.16 5.33
CA LEU A 93 -1.05 5.99 4.45
C LEU A 93 -0.49 4.72 5.11
N VAL A 94 0.60 4.84 5.87
CA VAL A 94 1.10 3.77 6.73
C VAL A 94 0.01 3.30 7.69
N GLN A 95 -0.69 4.23 8.35
CA GLN A 95 -1.74 3.87 9.31
C GLN A 95 -2.88 3.12 8.62
N LYS A 96 -3.37 3.64 7.49
CA LYS A 96 -4.46 3.02 6.72
C LYS A 96 -4.09 1.61 6.27
N LEU A 97 -2.87 1.41 5.78
CA LEU A 97 -2.42 0.09 5.35
C LEU A 97 -2.21 -0.85 6.55
N LEU A 98 -1.64 -0.36 7.65
CA LEU A 98 -1.45 -1.12 8.88
C LEU A 98 -2.78 -1.64 9.44
N ASP A 99 -3.79 -0.77 9.53
CA ASP A 99 -5.10 -1.14 10.07
C ASP A 99 -5.81 -2.15 9.17
N LYS A 100 -5.74 -1.96 7.84
CA LYS A 100 -6.27 -2.93 6.87
C LYS A 100 -5.64 -4.31 7.04
N VAL A 101 -4.31 -4.37 7.05
CA VAL A 101 -3.54 -5.61 7.19
C VAL A 101 -3.81 -6.29 8.53
N SER A 102 -3.95 -5.50 9.60
CA SER A 102 -4.29 -6.02 10.94
C SER A 102 -5.67 -6.69 10.93
N ILE A 103 -6.69 -6.04 10.34
CA ILE A 103 -8.04 -6.60 10.20
C ILE A 103 -8.00 -7.92 9.40
N GLU A 104 -7.26 -7.95 8.30
CA GLU A 104 -7.12 -9.15 7.47
C GLU A 104 -6.43 -10.30 8.25
N LEU A 105 -5.33 -10.02 8.94
CA LEU A 105 -4.64 -11.02 9.76
C LEU A 105 -5.52 -11.52 10.91
N ASP A 106 -6.20 -10.62 11.63
CA ASP A 106 -7.16 -10.98 12.68
C ASP A 106 -8.23 -11.92 12.13
N TYR A 107 -8.78 -11.61 10.96
CA TYR A 107 -9.75 -12.48 10.32
C TYR A 107 -9.13 -13.84 9.97
N TYR A 108 -7.97 -13.89 9.32
CA TYR A 108 -7.35 -15.13 8.89
C TYR A 108 -6.87 -16.03 10.03
N PHE A 109 -6.49 -15.46 11.18
CA PHE A 109 -6.10 -16.22 12.37
C PHE A 109 -7.30 -16.69 13.21
N ASN A 110 -8.44 -16.01 13.14
CA ASN A 110 -9.66 -16.39 13.86
C ASN A 110 -10.64 -17.27 13.05
N LEU A 111 -10.33 -17.58 11.78
CA LEU A 111 -11.14 -18.49 10.98
C LEU A 111 -11.18 -19.90 11.57
N ASP A 112 -12.38 -20.46 11.64
CA ASP A 112 -12.61 -21.84 12.07
C ASP A 112 -11.80 -22.82 11.18
N PRO A 113 -11.07 -23.79 11.77
CA PRO A 113 -10.27 -24.77 11.02
C PRO A 113 -10.99 -25.45 9.86
N LYS A 114 -12.32 -25.61 9.93
CA LYS A 114 -13.11 -26.20 8.83
C LYS A 114 -13.11 -25.38 7.54
N TYR A 115 -12.82 -24.07 7.63
CA TYR A 115 -12.71 -23.16 6.48
C TYR A 115 -11.26 -22.97 6.01
N THR A 116 -10.28 -23.46 6.77
CA THR A 116 -8.84 -23.31 6.47
C THR A 116 -8.20 -24.60 5.96
N TYR A 117 -8.90 -25.73 6.09
CA TYR A 117 -8.41 -27.04 5.66
C TYR A 117 -8.29 -27.11 4.13
N GLY A 118 -7.06 -27.25 3.62
CA GLY A 118 -6.77 -27.42 2.20
C GLY A 118 -6.61 -26.13 1.39
N THR A 119 -6.79 -24.95 1.99
CA THR A 119 -6.65 -23.67 1.30
C THR A 119 -5.21 -23.16 1.37
N LYS A 120 -4.38 -23.52 0.38
CA LYS A 120 -3.02 -22.93 0.24
C LYS A 120 -3.05 -21.40 0.17
N ASP A 121 -4.13 -20.85 -0.39
CA ASP A 121 -4.31 -19.41 -0.56
C ASP A 121 -4.31 -18.67 0.77
N LEU A 122 -4.93 -19.21 1.83
CA LEU A 122 -4.94 -18.57 3.15
C LEU A 122 -3.53 -18.44 3.76
N GLY A 123 -2.66 -19.44 3.53
CA GLY A 123 -1.26 -19.37 3.94
C GLY A 123 -0.52 -18.25 3.21
N ASN A 124 -0.76 -18.11 1.90
CA ASN A 124 -0.17 -17.04 1.09
C ASN A 124 -0.66 -15.66 1.55
N GLU A 125 -1.94 -15.50 1.86
CA GLU A 125 -2.51 -14.22 2.34
C GLU A 125 -1.93 -13.81 3.69
N LYS A 126 -1.75 -14.76 4.62
CA LYS A 126 -1.06 -14.51 5.90
C LYS A 126 0.39 -14.07 5.68
N GLN A 127 1.13 -14.78 4.81
CA GLN A 127 2.52 -14.45 4.51
C GLN A 127 2.66 -13.08 3.83
N LEU A 128 1.78 -12.76 2.88
CA LEU A 128 1.76 -11.46 2.21
C LEU A 128 1.51 -10.34 3.21
N ASN A 129 0.53 -10.50 4.11
CA ASN A 129 0.21 -9.50 5.11
C ASN A 129 1.34 -9.31 6.14
N LEU A 130 1.98 -10.40 6.58
CA LEU A 130 3.19 -10.32 7.41
C LEU A 130 4.35 -9.62 6.69
N TYR A 131 4.51 -9.87 5.40
CA TYR A 131 5.49 -9.16 4.57
C TYR A 131 5.19 -7.65 4.49
N ILE A 132 3.92 -7.25 4.34
CA ILE A 132 3.53 -5.84 4.35
C ILE A 132 3.90 -5.18 5.69
N LEU A 133 3.61 -5.84 6.81
CA LEU A 133 4.00 -5.32 8.14
C LEU A 133 5.52 -5.13 8.25
N GLN A 134 6.30 -6.10 7.77
CA GLN A 134 7.77 -6.01 7.75
C GLN A 134 8.27 -4.82 6.92
N GLU A 135 7.71 -4.61 5.72
CA GLU A 135 8.07 -3.47 4.87
C GLU A 135 7.65 -2.13 5.49
N LEU A 136 6.47 -2.05 6.10
CA LEU A 136 6.03 -0.85 6.81
C LEU A 136 6.97 -0.52 7.99
N TYR A 137 7.38 -1.53 8.76
CA TYR A 137 8.36 -1.36 9.84
C TYR A 137 9.69 -0.83 9.31
N LYS A 138 10.20 -1.42 8.22
CA LYS A 138 11.45 -1.00 7.59
C LYS A 138 11.38 0.45 7.12
N ILE A 139 10.35 0.82 6.34
CA ILE A 139 10.21 2.16 5.77
C ILE A 139 10.05 3.22 6.87
N THR A 140 9.25 2.93 7.90
CA THR A 140 9.07 3.86 9.02
C THR A 140 10.36 4.03 9.83
N THR A 141 11.13 2.96 10.03
CA THR A 141 12.45 3.03 10.70
C THR A 141 13.46 3.83 9.88
N ASP A 142 13.58 3.53 8.59
CA ASP A 142 14.50 4.22 7.67
C ASP A 142 14.21 5.73 7.61
N ASN A 143 12.93 6.11 7.73
CA ASN A 143 12.46 7.50 7.74
C ASN A 143 12.23 8.08 9.14
N LYS A 144 12.78 7.44 10.19
CA LYS A 144 12.80 7.94 11.58
C LYS A 144 11.42 8.18 12.21
N GLN A 145 10.39 7.46 11.77
CA GLN A 145 9.03 7.50 12.32
C GLN A 145 8.89 6.53 13.50
N ILE A 146 9.59 6.83 14.59
CA ILE A 146 9.84 5.90 15.71
C ILE A 146 8.54 5.38 16.36
N GLU A 147 7.58 6.27 16.62
CA GLU A 147 6.32 5.87 17.26
C GLU A 147 5.53 4.87 16.40
N LYS A 148 5.47 5.11 15.09
CA LYS A 148 4.81 4.20 14.15
C LYS A 148 5.56 2.88 14.00
N ALA A 149 6.88 2.93 13.87
CA ALA A 149 7.70 1.72 13.81
C ALA A 149 7.45 0.82 15.03
N LYS A 150 7.30 1.41 16.22
CA LYS A 150 7.01 0.68 17.46
C LYS A 150 5.60 0.04 17.48
N ASP A 151 4.57 0.73 17.00
CA ASP A 151 3.22 0.14 16.84
C ASP A 151 3.26 -1.04 15.84
N ILE A 152 3.89 -0.84 14.68
CA ILE A 152 4.01 -1.87 13.65
C ILE A 152 4.78 -3.09 14.18
N GLU A 153 5.88 -2.88 14.90
CA GLU A 153 6.67 -3.95 15.51
C GLU A 153 5.84 -4.78 16.50
N GLN A 154 5.06 -4.13 17.37
CA GLN A 154 4.20 -4.82 18.32
C GLN A 154 3.16 -5.70 17.62
N ARG A 155 2.48 -5.16 16.59
CA ARG A 155 1.51 -5.92 15.80
C ARG A 155 2.19 -7.08 15.04
N PHE A 156 3.34 -6.82 14.42
CA PHE A 156 4.10 -7.84 13.71
C PHE A 156 4.51 -8.99 14.64
N MET A 157 5.05 -8.69 15.82
CA MET A 157 5.42 -9.69 16.81
C MET A 157 4.22 -10.52 17.28
N TYR A 158 3.07 -9.89 17.51
CA TYR A 158 1.83 -10.57 17.86
C TYR A 158 1.41 -11.60 16.79
N TYR A 159 1.33 -11.18 15.53
CA TYR A 159 0.94 -12.09 14.44
C TYR A 159 1.99 -13.16 14.15
N MET A 160 3.29 -12.86 14.33
CA MET A 160 4.34 -13.87 14.20
C MET A 160 4.24 -14.96 15.26
N GLN A 161 3.83 -14.64 16.49
CA GLN A 161 3.56 -15.65 17.52
C GLN A 161 2.40 -16.56 17.11
N LEU A 162 1.30 -15.97 16.60
CA LEU A 162 0.15 -16.73 16.08
C LEU A 162 0.50 -17.58 14.85
N TYR A 163 1.43 -17.12 14.02
CA TYR A 163 1.86 -17.86 12.83
C TYR A 163 2.72 -19.09 13.16
N ASN A 164 3.48 -19.03 14.25
CA ASN A 164 4.39 -20.09 14.68
C ASN A 164 3.76 -21.08 15.67
N SER A 165 2.51 -20.85 16.11
CA SER A 165 1.76 -21.75 17.00
C SER A 165 1.01 -22.83 16.22
#